data_AF-A0A3D4NJB0-F1
#
_entry.id   AF-A0A3D4NJB0-F1
#
_cell.length_a   1.000
_cell.length_b   1.000
_cell.length_c   1.000
_cell.angle_alpha   90.00
_cell.angle_beta   90.00
_cell.angle_gamma   90.00
#
_symmetry.space_group_name_H-M   'P 1'
#
loop_
_entity.id
_entity.type
_entity.pdbx_description
1 polymer ?
#
loop_
_entity_poly.entity_id
_entity_poly.type
_entity_poly.pdbx_seq_one_letter_code
_entity_poly.pdbx_strand_id
1 'polypeptide(L)' 'GKSTLLMTLCGSPQAHSGSIRYMGEELVGQSSAQIMRKSIAVVPEGRRGFARL' A
#
# COMPACT_ATOMS: atom_id res chain seq x y z
N GLY A 1 2.32 -14.12 -3.29
CA GLY A 1 3.36 -13.48 -4.13
C GLY A 1 2.95 -12.08 -4.54
N LYS A 2 2.21 -11.94 -5.65
CA LYS A 2 1.80 -10.64 -6.21
C LYS A 2 0.95 -9.79 -5.26
N SER A 3 -0.14 -10.37 -4.73
CA SER A 3 -1.05 -9.64 -3.84
C SER A 3 -0.35 -9.29 -2.52
N THR A 4 0.50 -10.17 -2.01
CA THR A 4 1.38 -9.89 -0.86
C THR A 4 2.25 -8.65 -1.11
N LEU A 5 2.91 -8.58 -2.26
CA LEU A 5 3.75 -7.43 -2.63
C LEU A 5 2.93 -6.13 -2.69
N LEU A 6 1.79 -6.13 -3.38
CA LEU A 6 0.93 -4.95 -3.50
C LEU A 6 0.43 -4.47 -2.13
N MET A 7 0.04 -5.40 -1.27
CA MET A 7 -0.45 -5.12 0.08
C MET A 7 0.69 -4.62 0.99
N THR A 8 1.90 -5.18 0.85
CA THR A 8 3.10 -4.71 1.57
C THR A 8 3.53 -3.31 1.15
N LEU A 9 3.41 -2.97 -0.14
CA LEU A 9 3.63 -1.59 -0.61
C LEU A 9 2.64 -0.61 0.03
N CYS A 10 1.43 -1.07 0.35
CA CYS A 10 0.42 -0.30 1.09
C CYS A 10 0.61 -0.35 2.62
N GLY A 11 1.69 -0.95 3.12
CA GLY A 11 2.02 -1.00 4.55
C GLY A 11 1.37 -2.12 5.35
N SER A 12 0.64 -3.06 4.73
CA SER A 12 0.00 -4.17 5.45
C SER A 12 -0.09 -5.45 4.62
N PRO A 13 0.72 -6.49 4.88
CA PRO A 13 1.66 -6.61 6.00
C PRO A 13 2.92 -5.76 5.78
N GLN A 14 3.55 -5.27 6.85
CA GLN A 14 4.83 -4.57 6.74
C GLN A 14 5.94 -5.50 6.21
N ALA A 15 6.89 -4.90 5.49
CA ALA A 15 8.10 -5.58 5.09
C ALA A 15 8.93 -5.93 6.34
N HIS A 16 9.34 -7.19 6.48
CA HIS A 16 10.17 -7.63 7.60
C HIS A 16 11.59 -7.02 7.56
N SER A 17 12.11 -6.77 6.36
CA SER A 17 13.41 -6.14 6.15
C SER A 17 13.47 -5.47 4.77
N GLY A 18 14.47 -4.63 4.56
CA GLY A 18 14.68 -3.89 3.30
C GLY A 18 14.03 -2.50 3.30
N SER A 19 13.86 -1.94 2.11
CA SER A 19 13.38 -0.58 1.87
C SER A 19 12.43 -0.58 0.68
N ILE A 20 11.39 0.25 0.74
CA ILE A 20 10.43 0.47 -0.36
C ILE A 20 10.35 1.98 -0.54
N ARG A 21 10.88 2.49 -1.66
CA ARG A 21 10.89 3.92 -1.94
C ARG A 21 9.97 4.27 -3.10
N TYR A 22 9.21 5.34 -2.93
CA TYR A 22 8.41 5.95 -4.00
C TYR A 22 8.79 7.41 -4.12
N MET A 23 9.18 7.85 -5.33
CA MET A 23 9.65 9.21 -5.59
C MET A 23 10.76 9.67 -4.64
N GLY A 24 11.65 8.74 -4.28
CA GLY A 24 12.77 8.99 -3.36
C GLY A 24 12.41 8.93 -1.86
N GLU A 25 11.12 8.83 -1.50
CA GLU A 25 10.67 8.77 -0.11
C GLU A 25 10.50 7.34 0.38
N GLU A 26 10.96 7.06 1.60
CA GLU A 26 10.77 5.77 2.27
C GLU A 26 9.30 5.54 2.62
N LEU A 27 8.79 4.34 2.35
CA LEU A 27 7.43 3.91 2.70
C LEU A 27 7.41 2.93 3.88
N VAL A 28 8.49 2.18 4.11
CA VAL A 28 8.55 1.22 5.22
C VAL A 28 8.38 1.95 6.55
N GLY A 29 7.59 1.38 7.46
CA GLY A 29 7.28 1.99 8.76
C GLY A 29 6.10 2.99 8.73
N GLN A 30 5.66 3.43 7.55
CA GLN A 30 4.48 4.29 7.44
C GLN A 30 3.18 3.48 7.53
N SER A 31 2.14 4.10 8.08
CA SER A 31 0.78 3.56 8.03
C SER A 31 0.22 3.60 6.61
N SER A 32 -0.69 2.69 6.29
CA SER A 32 -1.39 2.68 4.99
C SER A 32 -2.00 4.04 4.64
N ALA A 33 -2.57 4.74 5.63
CA ALA A 33 -3.16 6.06 5.43
C ALA A 33 -2.11 7.12 5.03
N GLN A 34 -0.89 7.07 5.58
CA GLN A 34 0.20 7.95 5.18
C GLN A 34 0.67 7.65 3.76
N ILE A 35 0.77 6.36 3.40
CA ILE A 35 1.20 5.93 2.07
C ILE A 35 0.17 6.35 1.01
N MET A 36 -1.12 6.13 1.24
CA MET A 36 -2.18 6.48 0.27
C MET A 36 -2.25 8.00 0.00
N ARG A 37 -1.88 8.84 0.97
CA ARG A 37 -1.82 10.31 0.79
C ARG A 37 -0.70 10.77 -0.15
N LYS A 38 0.24 9.90 -0.52
CA LYS A 38 1.35 10.21 -1.45
C LYS A 38 0.96 9.98 -2.93
N SER A 39 -0.31 10.19 -3.27
CA SER A 39 -0.85 9.93 -4.62
C SER A 39 -0.74 8.46 -5.06
N ILE A 40 -0.78 7.52 -4.12
CA ILE A 40 -0.81 6.08 -4.37
C ILE A 40 -2.23 5.58 -4.13
N ALA A 41 -2.78 4.85 -5.10
CA ALA A 41 -4.06 4.16 -4.96
C ALA A 41 -3.90 2.69 -5.34
N VAL A 42 -4.49 1.80 -4.54
CA VAL A 42 -4.55 0.36 -4.84
C VAL A 42 -6.01 -0.09 -4.93
N VAL A 43 -6.33 -0.75 -6.04
CA VAL A 43 -7.62 -1.40 -6.24
C VAL A 43 -7.46 -2.88 -5.86
N PRO A 44 -8.01 -3.32 -4.72
CA PRO A 44 -7.89 -4.71 -4.29
C PRO A 44 -8.68 -5.65 -5.20
N GLU A 45 -8.30 -6.92 -5.18
CA GLU A 45 -9.07 -8.00 -5.81
C GLU A 45 -10.52 -7.99 -5.29
N GLY A 46 -11.48 -8.14 -6.20
CA GLY A 46 -12.91 -8.06 -5.90
C GLY A 46 -13.51 -6.65 -5.91
N ARG A 47 -12.72 -5.60 -6.21
CA ARG A 47 -13.19 -4.21 -6.43
C ARG A 47 -14.21 -3.78 -5.39
N ARG A 48 -13.78 -3.78 -4.12
CA ARG A 48 -14.60 -3.42 -2.94
C ARG A 48 -14.97 -1.94 -2.97
N GLY A 49 -15.90 -1.58 -3.85
CA GLY A 49 -16.54 -0.27 -3.90
C GLY A 49 -17.69 -0.20 -2.91
N PHE A 50 -18.04 1.02 -2.50
CA PHE A 50 -19.26 1.24 -1.75
C PHE A 50 -20.45 1.03 -2.69
N ALA A 51 -21.25 -0.02 -2.45
CA ALA A 51 -22.39 -0.39 -3.31
C ALA A 51 -23.55 0.61 -3.27
N ARG A 52 -23.57 1.52 -2.29
CA ARG A 52 -24.47 2.67 -2.22
C ARG A 52 -23.67 3.89 -1.78
N LEU A 53 -23.60 4.87 -2.67
CA LEU A 53 -23.25 6.26 -2.46
C LEU A 53 -24.40 7.09 -3.07
#